data_AF-A0A6A6SLU6-F1
#
_entry.id   AF-A0A6A6SLU6-F1
#
_cell.length_a   1.000
_cell.length_b   1.000
_cell.length_c   1.000
_cell.angle_alpha   90.00
_cell.angle_beta   90.00
_cell.angle_gamma   90.00
#
_symmetry.space_group_name_H-M   'P 1'
#
loop_
_entity.id
_entity.type
_entity.pdbx_description
1 polymer ?
#
loop_
_entity_poly.entity_id
_entity_poly.type
_entity_poly.pdbx_seq_one_letter_code
_entity_poly.pdbx_strand_id
1 'polypeptide(L)'
;MYQILLVSLLLKLAVMRLELRTYSTYISKHNSYYNNGHITPSVVYEDAYSMKKVILKENKGKAGIYMLTNKITGDIYVGQSIDLRKRFIKYFSLSYINSRKELIISRALIKHGYSNFSVTVLEYCNESELDVKEQYYFDKLNPQYNIQKIAGGSSKGLKLSEYTKSKISKSLKGVYAGEKAY
;
A
#
# COMPACT_ATOMS: atom_id res chain seq x y z
N MET A 1 -14.51 26.58 -42.08
CA MET A 1 -14.04 25.25 -41.63
C MET A 1 -12.85 25.33 -40.68
N TYR A 2 -11.88 26.23 -40.90
CA TYR A 2 -10.69 26.38 -40.04
C TYR A 2 -10.96 26.91 -38.61
N GLN A 3 -11.97 27.79 -38.42
CA GLN A 3 -12.30 28.35 -37.10
C GLN A 3 -12.75 27.27 -36.09
N ILE A 4 -13.46 26.23 -36.55
CA ILE A 4 -14.00 25.15 -35.69
C ILE A 4 -12.89 24.18 -35.27
N LEU A 5 -11.96 23.87 -36.18
CA LEU A 5 -10.80 23.02 -35.89
C LEU A 5 -9.85 23.68 -34.88
N LEU A 6 -9.66 24.99 -34.95
CA LEU A 6 -8.81 25.73 -34.02
C LEU A 6 -9.41 25.76 -32.60
N VAL A 7 -10.72 25.96 -32.47
CA VAL A 7 -11.43 25.92 -31.17
C VAL A 7 -11.39 24.51 -30.56
N SER A 8 -11.53 23.45 -31.37
CA SER A 8 -11.38 22.06 -30.91
C SER A 8 -9.97 21.75 -30.42
N LEU A 9 -8.93 22.23 -31.12
CA LEU A 9 -7.54 22.05 -30.73
C LEU A 9 -7.21 22.83 -29.44
N LEU A 10 -7.70 24.06 -29.31
CA LEU A 10 -7.54 24.87 -28.10
C LEU A 10 -8.30 24.28 -26.91
N LEU A 11 -9.49 23.70 -27.10
CA LEU A 11 -10.19 22.96 -26.04
C LEU A 11 -9.40 21.70 -25.63
N LYS A 12 -8.86 20.93 -26.59
CA LYS A 12 -8.01 19.76 -26.28
C LYS A 12 -6.75 20.15 -25.51
N LEU A 13 -6.09 21.24 -25.91
CA LEU A 13 -4.91 21.76 -25.22
C LEU A 13 -5.25 22.33 -23.82
N ALA A 14 -6.41 22.96 -23.65
CA ALA A 14 -6.89 23.45 -22.37
C ALA A 14 -7.25 22.30 -21.40
N VAL A 15 -7.88 21.23 -21.90
CA VAL A 15 -8.15 20.00 -21.13
C VAL A 15 -6.85 19.32 -20.73
N MET A 16 -5.84 19.24 -21.62
CA MET A 16 -4.50 18.74 -21.25
C MET A 16 -3.80 19.61 -20.20
N ARG A 17 -3.99 20.94 -20.22
CA ARG A 17 -3.40 21.85 -19.21
C ARG A 17 -4.08 21.76 -17.84
N LEU A 18 -5.35 21.36 -17.78
CA LEU A 18 -6.07 21.16 -16.52
C LEU A 18 -5.64 19.85 -15.81
N GLU A 19 -5.21 18.83 -16.56
CA GLU A 19 -4.68 17.60 -15.97
C GLU A 19 -3.26 17.76 -15.41
N LEU A 20 -2.44 18.70 -15.92
CA LEU A 20 -1.02 18.81 -15.55
C LEU A 20 -0.73 19.49 -14.19
N ARG A 21 -1.75 19.97 -13.46
CA ARG A 21 -1.52 20.73 -12.21
C ARG A 21 -1.20 19.89 -10.96
N THR A 22 -1.35 18.56 -11.01
CA THR A 22 -1.03 17.67 -9.87
C THR A 22 0.13 16.68 -10.12
N TYR A 23 0.75 16.68 -11.31
CA TYR A 23 1.76 15.69 -11.69
C TYR A 23 3.21 16.05 -11.31
N SER A 24 3.52 17.33 -11.11
CA SER A 24 4.91 17.76 -10.92
C SER A 24 5.53 17.28 -9.62
N THR A 25 4.77 17.20 -8.53
CA THR A 25 5.26 16.74 -7.22
C THR A 25 5.25 15.21 -7.10
N TYR A 26 4.26 14.54 -7.71
CA TYR A 26 4.18 13.07 -7.77
C TYR A 26 5.35 12.47 -8.54
N ILE A 27 5.62 12.94 -9.77
CA ILE A 27 6.76 12.45 -10.57
C ILE A 27 8.07 12.68 -9.83
N SER A 28 8.22 13.82 -9.16
CA SER A 28 9.41 14.17 -8.38
C SER A 28 9.62 13.22 -7.19
N LYS A 29 8.55 12.93 -6.42
CA LYS A 29 8.61 11.98 -5.29
C LYS A 29 8.79 10.53 -5.76
N HIS A 30 8.12 10.12 -6.83
CA HIS A 30 8.29 8.80 -7.45
C HIS A 30 9.73 8.58 -7.92
N ASN A 31 10.31 9.52 -8.67
CA ASN A 31 11.71 9.46 -9.11
C ASN A 31 12.69 9.49 -7.92
N SER A 32 12.37 10.21 -6.84
CA SER A 32 13.23 10.23 -5.64
C SER A 32 13.37 8.86 -4.96
N TYR A 33 12.32 8.02 -4.97
CA TYR A 33 12.39 6.65 -4.43
C TYR A 33 13.28 5.73 -5.27
N TYR A 34 13.29 5.91 -6.59
CA TYR A 34 14.17 5.14 -7.49
C TYR A 34 15.62 5.63 -7.45
N ASN A 35 15.84 6.92 -7.22
CA ASN A 35 17.17 7.54 -7.28
C ASN A 35 17.99 7.46 -5.98
N ASN A 36 17.36 7.42 -4.80
CA ASN A 36 18.10 7.40 -3.51
C ASN A 36 18.58 6.01 -3.06
N GLY A 37 18.58 5.02 -3.96
CA GLY A 37 19.16 3.71 -3.72
C GLY A 37 18.59 2.66 -4.65
N HIS A 38 18.78 2.81 -5.97
CA HIS A 38 18.42 1.87 -7.04
C HIS A 38 17.51 0.70 -6.59
N ILE A 39 16.22 0.98 -6.41
CA ILE A 39 15.23 -0.08 -6.26
C ILE A 39 14.76 -0.42 -7.67
N THR A 40 15.21 -1.54 -8.22
CA THR A 40 14.67 -2.05 -9.49
C THR A 40 13.48 -2.97 -9.19
N PRO A 41 12.25 -2.55 -9.51
CA PRO A 41 11.07 -3.36 -9.24
C PRO A 41 11.03 -4.52 -10.23
N SER A 42 10.51 -5.67 -9.78
CA SER A 42 10.31 -6.83 -10.66
C SER A 42 9.23 -6.57 -11.71
N VAL A 43 8.13 -5.91 -11.32
CA VAL A 43 7.02 -5.56 -12.23
C VAL A 43 6.33 -4.29 -11.72
N VAL A 44 5.89 -3.41 -12.64
CA VAL A 44 5.08 -2.23 -12.34
C VAL A 44 3.77 -2.30 -13.14
N TYR A 45 2.65 -2.11 -12.44
CA TYR A 45 1.30 -1.96 -13.01
C TYR A 45 0.79 -0.55 -12.69
N GLU A 46 0.82 0.34 -13.70
CA GLU A 46 0.56 1.78 -13.53
C GLU A 46 -0.86 2.12 -13.06
N ASP A 47 -1.83 1.24 -13.31
CA ASP A 47 -3.22 1.47 -12.96
C ASP A 47 -3.88 0.20 -12.42
N ALA A 48 -4.18 0.21 -11.12
CA ALA A 48 -4.71 -0.95 -10.41
C ALA A 48 -6.14 -1.32 -10.83
N TYR A 49 -6.90 -0.42 -11.46
CA TYR A 49 -8.27 -0.67 -11.90
C TYR A 49 -8.29 -1.40 -13.26
N SER A 50 -7.74 -0.76 -14.29
CA SER A 50 -7.71 -1.25 -15.66
C SER A 50 -6.84 -2.49 -15.82
N MET A 51 -5.71 -2.58 -15.10
CA MET A 51 -4.80 -3.71 -15.16
C MET A 51 -5.18 -4.86 -14.21
N LYS A 52 -6.30 -4.75 -13.47
CA LYS A 52 -6.74 -5.76 -12.48
C LYS A 52 -6.65 -7.19 -13.00
N LYS A 53 -7.13 -7.45 -14.22
CA LYS A 53 -7.12 -8.80 -14.81
C LYS A 53 -5.69 -9.33 -15.01
N VAL A 54 -4.79 -8.48 -15.51
CA VAL A 54 -3.39 -8.81 -15.76
C VAL A 54 -2.64 -9.04 -14.45
N ILE A 55 -2.81 -8.14 -13.48
CA ILE A 55 -2.26 -8.27 -12.12
C ILE A 55 -2.63 -9.62 -11.51
N LEU A 56 -3.89 -10.02 -11.59
CA LEU A 56 -4.34 -11.29 -11.02
C LEU A 56 -3.83 -12.51 -11.79
N LYS A 57 -3.67 -12.41 -13.12
CA LYS A 57 -3.18 -13.50 -13.97
C LYS A 57 -1.69 -13.77 -13.73
N GLU A 58 -0.88 -12.71 -13.77
CA GLU A 58 0.59 -12.82 -13.75
C GLU A 58 1.16 -13.16 -12.38
N ASN A 59 0.42 -12.87 -11.30
CA ASN A 59 0.84 -13.09 -9.92
C ASN A 59 0.25 -14.36 -9.28
N LYS A 60 -0.35 -15.25 -10.07
CA LYS A 60 -0.94 -16.50 -9.57
C LYS A 60 0.14 -17.43 -9.03
N GLY A 61 0.05 -17.77 -7.74
CA GLY A 61 0.97 -18.72 -7.10
C GLY A 61 2.38 -18.20 -6.90
N LYS A 62 2.59 -16.88 -7.02
CA LYS A 62 3.89 -16.25 -6.79
C LYS A 62 3.93 -15.60 -5.42
N ALA A 63 4.99 -15.89 -4.67
CA ALA A 63 5.31 -15.22 -3.42
C ALA A 63 6.18 -13.99 -3.67
N GLY A 64 6.05 -12.96 -2.84
CA GLY A 64 6.87 -11.77 -2.97
C GLY A 64 6.45 -10.57 -2.13
N ILE A 65 7.21 -9.49 -2.29
CA ILE A 65 6.97 -8.17 -1.71
C ILE A 65 6.32 -7.28 -2.76
N TYR A 66 5.24 -6.62 -2.37
CA TYR A 66 4.50 -5.69 -3.22
C TYR A 66 4.36 -4.32 -2.56
N MET A 67 4.08 -3.34 -3.39
CA MET A 67 3.79 -1.97 -3.00
C MET A 67 2.54 -1.47 -3.72
N LEU A 68 1.67 -0.78 -2.98
CA LEU A 68 0.55 -0.02 -3.52
C LEU A 68 0.88 1.47 -3.35
N THR A 69 0.90 2.21 -4.45
CA THR A 69 1.24 3.65 -4.43
C THR A 69 0.01 4.46 -4.79
N ASN A 70 -0.38 5.38 -3.91
CA ASN A 70 -1.39 6.38 -4.24
C ASN A 70 -0.76 7.44 -5.15
N LYS A 71 -1.22 7.52 -6.41
CA LYS A 71 -0.69 8.44 -7.41
C LYS A 71 -1.02 9.92 -7.12
N ILE A 72 -2.03 10.17 -6.29
CA ILE A 72 -2.42 11.53 -5.89
C ILE A 72 -1.51 12.07 -4.79
N THR A 73 -1.28 11.29 -3.73
CA THR A 73 -0.52 11.75 -2.55
C THR A 73 0.95 11.34 -2.59
N GLY A 74 1.31 10.33 -3.38
CA GLY A 74 2.63 9.70 -3.38
C GLY A 74 2.90 8.90 -2.10
N ASP A 75 1.88 8.57 -1.32
CA ASP A 75 1.99 7.68 -0.17
C ASP A 75 1.94 6.23 -0.61
N ILE A 76 2.62 5.39 0.14
CA ILE A 76 2.79 3.98 -0.22
C ILE A 76 2.37 3.06 0.92
N TYR A 77 1.94 1.87 0.52
CA TYR A 77 1.79 0.69 1.38
C TYR A 77 2.70 -0.41 0.86
N VAL A 78 3.48 -1.04 1.74
CA VAL A 78 4.29 -2.21 1.41
C VAL A 78 3.73 -3.43 2.13
N GLY A 79 3.70 -4.58 1.47
CA GLY A 79 3.30 -5.82 2.12
C GLY A 79 3.93 -7.04 1.46
N GLN A 80 3.88 -8.16 2.17
CA GLN A 80 4.33 -9.46 1.68
C GLN A 80 3.16 -10.46 1.52
N SER A 81 3.32 -11.45 0.64
CA SER A 81 2.39 -12.58 0.52
C SER A 81 3.05 -13.81 -0.08
N ILE A 82 2.68 -15.00 0.41
CA ILE A 82 3.01 -16.29 -0.20
C ILE A 82 2.28 -16.52 -1.54
N ASP A 83 1.16 -15.82 -1.75
CA ASP A 83 0.39 -15.82 -3.00
C ASP A 83 -0.12 -14.40 -3.24
N LEU A 84 0.58 -13.68 -4.12
CA LEU A 84 0.29 -12.29 -4.47
C LEU A 84 -1.09 -12.14 -5.11
N ARG A 85 -1.51 -13.08 -5.98
CA ARG A 85 -2.87 -13.06 -6.55
C ARG A 85 -3.93 -13.09 -5.46
N LYS A 86 -3.84 -14.02 -4.50
CA LYS A 86 -4.81 -14.09 -3.39
C LYS A 86 -4.85 -12.80 -2.59
N ARG A 87 -3.69 -12.16 -2.38
CA ARG A 87 -3.61 -10.86 -1.70
C ARG A 87 -4.27 -9.75 -2.50
N PHE A 88 -3.98 -9.62 -3.80
CA PHE A 88 -4.55 -8.59 -4.64
C PHE A 88 -6.08 -8.74 -4.83
N ILE A 89 -6.60 -9.96 -4.89
CA ILE A 89 -8.06 -10.21 -4.89
C ILE A 89 -8.73 -9.56 -3.68
N LYS A 90 -8.11 -9.62 -2.50
CA LYS A 90 -8.65 -9.00 -1.28
C LYS A 90 -8.74 -7.48 -1.42
N TYR A 91 -7.68 -6.81 -1.86
CA TYR A 91 -7.74 -5.34 -2.06
C TYR A 91 -8.75 -4.93 -3.13
N PHE A 92 -8.91 -5.73 -4.19
CA PHE A 92 -9.89 -5.48 -5.25
C PHE A 92 -11.31 -5.96 -4.92
N SER A 93 -11.56 -6.41 -3.68
CA SER A 93 -12.87 -6.76 -3.18
C SER A 93 -13.39 -5.66 -2.28
N LEU A 94 -14.46 -4.98 -2.72
CA LEU A 94 -15.09 -3.89 -1.97
C LEU A 94 -15.61 -4.37 -0.60
N SER A 95 -16.15 -5.58 -0.53
CA SER A 95 -16.60 -6.20 0.73
C SER A 95 -15.43 -6.40 1.71
N TYR A 96 -14.28 -6.86 1.22
CA TYR A 96 -13.11 -7.04 2.05
C TYR A 96 -12.58 -5.70 2.58
N ILE A 97 -12.33 -4.71 1.72
CA ILE A 97 -11.75 -3.44 2.19
C ILE A 97 -12.73 -2.65 3.08
N ASN A 98 -14.04 -2.81 2.90
CA ASN A 98 -15.04 -2.23 3.82
C ASN A 98 -15.11 -2.92 5.17
N SER A 99 -14.81 -4.22 5.24
CA SER A 99 -14.72 -4.93 6.52
C SER A 99 -13.37 -4.71 7.23
N ARG A 100 -12.37 -4.16 6.54
CA ARG A 100 -11.02 -3.91 7.06
C ARG A 100 -10.68 -2.42 7.15
N LYS A 101 -11.63 -1.62 7.65
CA LYS A 101 -11.50 -0.16 7.79
C LYS A 101 -10.43 0.27 8.79
N GLU A 102 -9.95 -0.62 9.66
CA GLU A 102 -8.80 -0.37 10.55
C GLU A 102 -7.52 -0.13 9.75
N LEU A 103 -7.37 -0.79 8.60
CA LEU A 103 -6.20 -0.65 7.74
C LEU A 103 -6.24 0.70 6.99
N ILE A 104 -5.16 1.48 7.08
CA ILE A 104 -5.06 2.78 6.39
C ILE A 104 -5.20 2.58 4.87
N ILE A 105 -4.54 1.55 4.31
CA ILE A 105 -4.61 1.25 2.88
C ILE A 105 -6.04 0.93 2.41
N SER A 106 -6.86 0.23 3.20
CA SER A 106 -8.27 -0.02 2.84
C SER A 106 -9.05 1.28 2.73
N ARG A 107 -8.91 2.18 3.72
CA ARG A 107 -9.56 3.49 3.69
C ARG A 107 -9.07 4.33 2.52
N ALA A 108 -7.77 4.29 2.21
CA ALA A 108 -7.18 5.03 1.10
C ALA A 108 -7.72 4.52 -0.26
N LEU A 109 -7.81 3.20 -0.46
CA LEU A 109 -8.40 2.60 -1.66
C LEU A 109 -9.87 3.00 -1.85
N ILE A 110 -10.67 2.99 -0.77
CA ILE A 110 -12.06 3.45 -0.81
C ILE A 110 -12.14 4.94 -1.15
N LYS A 111 -11.33 5.77 -0.48
CA LYS A 111 -11.39 7.23 -0.61
C LYS A 111 -10.93 7.73 -1.97
N HIS A 112 -9.86 7.16 -2.52
CA HIS A 112 -9.22 7.66 -3.72
C HIS A 112 -9.55 6.84 -4.98
N GLY A 113 -10.12 5.64 -4.84
CA GLY A 113 -10.46 4.76 -5.95
C GLY A 113 -9.25 4.07 -6.57
N TYR A 114 -9.47 2.89 -7.16
CA TYR A 114 -8.41 2.01 -7.65
C TYR A 114 -7.59 2.59 -8.80
N SER A 115 -8.17 3.41 -9.68
CA SER A 115 -7.46 4.03 -10.81
C SER A 115 -6.39 5.02 -10.36
N ASN A 116 -6.48 5.53 -9.13
CA ASN A 116 -5.48 6.40 -8.53
C ASN A 116 -4.39 5.63 -7.78
N PHE A 117 -4.33 4.31 -7.93
CA PHE A 117 -3.26 3.49 -7.39
C PHE A 117 -2.50 2.76 -8.50
N SER A 118 -1.19 2.63 -8.32
CA SER A 118 -0.38 1.63 -9.02
C SER A 118 -0.09 0.45 -8.10
N VAL A 119 0.16 -0.72 -8.70
CA VAL A 119 0.64 -1.91 -8.01
C VAL A 119 2.06 -2.18 -8.50
N THR A 120 3.01 -2.31 -7.60
CA THR A 120 4.39 -2.67 -7.93
C THR A 120 4.72 -3.96 -7.23
N VAL A 121 5.24 -4.96 -7.95
CA VAL A 121 5.93 -6.09 -7.32
C VAL A 121 7.39 -5.67 -7.21
N LEU A 122 7.83 -5.41 -5.98
CA LEU A 122 9.20 -5.02 -5.71
C LEU A 122 10.11 -6.21 -5.98
N GLU A 123 9.78 -7.36 -5.41
CA GLU A 123 10.60 -8.57 -5.51
C GLU A 123 9.76 -9.84 -5.37
N TYR A 124 9.99 -10.82 -6.24
CA TYR A 124 9.52 -12.19 -6.03
C TYR A 124 10.55 -12.95 -5.20
N CYS A 125 10.10 -13.70 -4.19
CA CYS A 125 11.00 -14.42 -3.29
C CYS A 125 10.35 -15.68 -2.72
N ASN A 126 11.14 -16.51 -2.04
CA ASN A 126 10.62 -17.68 -1.34
C ASN A 126 9.91 -17.27 -0.04
N GLU A 127 9.00 -18.11 0.44
CA GLU A 127 8.26 -17.86 1.68
C GLU A 127 9.16 -17.60 2.89
N SER A 128 10.28 -18.31 2.99
CA SER A 128 11.26 -18.18 4.07
C SER A 128 11.95 -16.80 4.12
N GLU A 129 11.89 -16.03 3.04
CA GLU A 129 12.57 -14.74 2.91
C GLU A 129 11.61 -13.55 3.10
N LEU A 130 10.30 -13.79 3.19
CA LEU A 130 9.28 -12.74 3.11
C LEU A 130 9.43 -11.71 4.24
N ASP A 131 9.64 -12.16 5.47
CA ASP A 131 9.72 -11.24 6.63
C ASP A 131 11.00 -10.38 6.59
N VAL A 132 12.13 -10.98 6.20
CA VAL A 132 13.42 -10.26 6.06
C VAL A 132 13.32 -9.21 4.96
N LYS A 133 12.75 -9.58 3.81
CA LYS A 133 12.60 -8.65 2.67
C LYS A 133 11.56 -7.57 2.95
N GLU A 134 10.44 -7.90 3.61
CA GLU A 134 9.45 -6.89 4.00
C GLU A 134 10.07 -5.85 4.94
N GLN A 135 10.88 -6.26 5.92
CA GLN A 135 11.58 -5.33 6.80
C GLN A 135 12.58 -4.45 6.03
N TYR A 136 13.38 -5.04 5.12
CA TYR A 136 14.29 -4.30 4.25
C TYR A 136 13.56 -3.17 3.50
N TYR A 137 12.39 -3.45 2.91
CA TYR A 137 11.62 -2.44 2.19
C TYR A 137 10.94 -1.43 3.12
N PHE A 138 10.55 -1.81 4.34
CA PHE A 138 10.06 -0.83 5.33
C PHE A 138 11.14 0.18 5.70
N ASP A 139 12.34 -0.29 6.01
CA ASP A 139 13.46 0.55 6.41
C ASP A 139 13.89 1.48 5.28
N LYS A 140 13.87 0.97 4.04
CA LYS A 140 14.30 1.72 2.85
C LYS A 140 13.25 2.71 2.35
N LEU A 141 11.96 2.38 2.44
CA LEU A 141 10.87 3.15 1.81
C LEU A 141 10.02 3.96 2.80
N ASN A 142 10.05 3.64 4.09
CA ASN A 142 9.26 4.28 5.15
C ASN A 142 7.76 4.50 4.77
N PRO A 143 6.99 3.42 4.57
CA PRO A 143 5.65 3.50 4.00
C PRO A 143 4.60 4.12 4.94
N GLN A 144 3.85 5.11 4.44
CA GLN A 144 2.92 5.92 5.25
C GLN A 144 1.61 5.19 5.59
N TYR A 145 1.20 4.23 4.75
CA TYR A 145 -0.03 3.46 4.97
C TYR A 145 0.16 2.22 5.83
N ASN A 146 1.40 1.87 6.19
CA ASN A 146 1.69 0.80 7.13
C ASN A 146 1.61 1.33 8.57
N ILE A 147 0.66 0.81 9.36
CA ILE A 147 0.54 1.18 10.79
C ILE A 147 1.71 0.62 11.59
N GLN A 148 2.10 -0.61 11.28
CA GLN A 148 3.19 -1.30 11.93
C GLN A 148 4.50 -0.97 11.23
N LYS A 149 5.52 -0.66 12.03
CA LYS A 149 6.88 -0.38 11.54
C LYS A 149 7.77 -1.62 11.49
N ILE A 150 7.27 -2.76 11.98
CA ILE A 150 7.98 -4.04 11.99
C ILE A 150 7.21 -5.01 11.09
N ALA A 151 7.92 -5.66 10.17
CA ALA A 151 7.40 -6.67 9.27
C ALA A 151 6.87 -7.92 10.00
N GLY A 152 5.97 -8.66 9.37
CA GLY A 152 5.41 -9.90 9.94
C GLY A 152 4.51 -9.70 11.19
N GLY A 153 4.15 -8.45 11.51
CA GLY A 153 3.44 -8.04 12.72
C GLY A 153 1.97 -8.52 12.82
N SER A 154 1.71 -9.82 12.83
CA SER A 154 0.65 -10.29 13.71
C SER A 154 1.15 -10.13 15.14
N SER A 155 0.29 -9.76 16.10
CA SER A 155 0.64 -9.76 17.54
C SER A 155 1.14 -11.12 18.05
N LYS A 156 1.05 -12.18 17.24
CA LYS A 156 1.71 -13.47 17.44
C LYS A 156 3.23 -13.31 17.31
N GLY A 157 3.90 -13.13 18.45
CA GLY A 157 5.37 -13.20 18.56
C GLY A 157 6.05 -11.87 18.90
N LEU A 158 5.31 -10.76 19.03
CA LEU A 158 5.88 -9.48 19.44
C LEU A 158 6.41 -9.59 20.89
N LYS A 159 7.73 -9.66 21.07
CA LYS A 159 8.36 -9.51 22.40
C LYS A 159 8.19 -8.06 22.84
N LEU A 160 7.15 -7.81 23.64
CA LEU A 160 6.95 -6.51 24.30
C LEU A 160 8.17 -6.19 25.19
N SER A 161 8.60 -4.92 25.19
CA SER A 161 9.65 -4.47 26.11
C SER A 161 9.23 -4.67 27.57
N GLU A 162 10.18 -4.87 28.48
CA GLU A 162 9.90 -5.04 29.92
C GLU A 162 9.13 -3.84 30.50
N TYR A 163 9.42 -2.64 30.01
CA TYR A 163 8.69 -1.42 30.33
C TYR A 163 7.22 -1.48 29.90
N THR A 164 6.96 -1.91 28.66
CA THR A 164 5.59 -2.03 28.12
C THR A 164 4.82 -3.13 28.85
N LYS A 165 5.45 -4.28 29.14
CA LYS A 165 4.86 -5.34 29.98
C LYS A 165 4.49 -4.82 31.36
N SER A 166 5.38 -4.06 32.00
CA SER A 166 5.15 -3.48 33.33
C SER A 166 3.96 -2.50 33.33
N LYS A 167 3.85 -1.63 32.33
CA LYS A 167 2.69 -0.73 32.19
C LYS A 167 1.37 -1.48 32.04
N ILE A 168 1.33 -2.48 31.16
CA ILE A 168 0.13 -3.32 30.97
C ILE A 168 -0.24 -4.03 32.27
N SER A 169 0.75 -4.64 32.96
CA SER A 169 0.53 -5.31 34.25
C SER A 169 -0.02 -4.36 35.32
N LYS A 170 0.52 -3.14 35.43
CA LYS A 170 0.02 -2.12 36.36
C LYS A 170 -1.39 -1.68 36.03
N SER A 171 -1.75 -1.54 34.74
CA SER A 171 -3.10 -1.16 34.32
C SER A 171 -4.15 -2.26 34.55
N LEU A 172 -3.75 -3.54 34.56
CA LEU A 172 -4.64 -4.68 34.82
C LEU A 172 -4.84 -4.96 36.32
N LYS A 173 -3.90 -4.54 37.18
CA LYS A 173 -4.02 -4.58 38.64
C LYS A 173 -5.05 -3.54 39.11
N GLY A 174 -6.32 -3.93 39.09
CA GLY A 174 -7.44 -3.11 39.52
C GLY A 174 -8.75 -3.47 38.81
N VAL A 175 -8.66 -4.07 37.62
CA VAL A 175 -9.84 -4.52 36.86
C VAL A 175 -10.47 -5.78 37.47
N TYR A 176 -9.68 -6.61 38.16
CA TYR A 176 -10.13 -7.86 38.80
C TYR A 176 -10.33 -7.77 40.32
N ALA A 177 -10.29 -6.57 40.90
CA ALA A 177 -10.43 -6.35 42.34
C ALA A 177 -11.81 -5.78 42.72
N GLY A 178 -12.86 -6.14 41.97
CA GLY A 178 -14.22 -5.68 42.20
C GLY A 178 -15.24 -6.83 42.14
N GLU A 179 -15.59 -7.32 43.32
CA GLU A 179 -16.82 -8.00 43.78
C GLU A 179 -17.54 -9.10 42.96
N LYS A 180 -17.50 -10.30 43.57
CA LYS A 180 -18.52 -11.37 43.73
C LYS A 180 -18.88 -12.29 42.55
N ALA A 181 -18.66 -13.59 42.76
CA ALA A 181 -19.51 -14.76 42.42
C ALA A 181 -18.63 -16.03 42.52
N TYR A 182 -18.86 -17.06 43.34
CA TYR A 182 -19.90 -17.48 44.29
C TYR A 182 -19.20 -18.08 45.52
#